data_AF-A0A1I6JB90-F1
#
_entry.id   AF-A0A1I6JB90-F1
#
_cell.length_a   1.000
_cell.length_b   1.000
_cell.length_c   1.000
_cell.angle_alpha   90.00
_cell.angle_beta   90.00
_cell.angle_gamma   90.00
#
_symmetry.space_group_name_H-M   'P 1'
#
loop_
_entity.id
_entity.type
_entity.pdbx_description
1 polymer ?
#
loop_
_entity_poly.entity_id
_entity_poly.type
_entity_poly.pdbx_seq_one_letter_code
_entity_poly.pdbx_strand_id
1 'polypeptide(L)'
;MAARRFPILALVLLLTLSGCLAPFGGGGSPIPVGEQTPSVETSEASAVDGTATRPPTATATAAPDGSNPWGDDPVVVAVSDAADTGRDWTPMVREAASYWEENAERYAGFPVEYEVRPDAEDPDIVVEFVDAVPDCDGAEDAAGCAPLVTDRRQIDRPETVSIRTGFSDESTVLVLEHEFGHTLGLTHSDAPADVMASRSVLYTTARPNASERAFPWGDDEFTVHVDAANATDPEGAREQVRHALDYYERGAPGMPNNLTFTFVEDPAAADVTVSFADESPCSPNAASCGATRGWDPDGDGAVETYSNLRIVLVDLDTEAVGWHVGYWTAFALGAQTDAEKPEPFRDASYRERRSEWWT
;
A
#
# COMPACT_ATOMS: atom_id res chain seq x y z
N MET A 1 73.03 17.82 -2.75
CA MET A 1 72.25 18.54 -3.81
C MET A 1 72.11 17.55 -4.96
N ALA A 2 70.96 17.09 -5.43
CA ALA A 2 69.61 17.64 -5.44
C ALA A 2 68.57 16.52 -5.21
N ALA A 3 67.51 16.84 -4.47
CA ALA A 3 66.35 15.96 -4.28
C ALA A 3 65.41 16.08 -5.48
N ARG A 4 65.10 14.97 -6.14
CA ARG A 4 64.01 14.90 -7.13
C ARG A 4 62.69 14.69 -6.38
N ARG A 5 61.84 15.72 -6.39
CA ARG A 5 60.44 15.66 -5.96
C ARG A 5 59.61 15.09 -7.10
N PHE A 6 58.88 14.00 -6.86
CA PHE A 6 57.78 13.58 -7.72
C PHE A 6 56.49 14.23 -7.21
N PRO A 7 55.68 14.86 -8.07
CA PRO A 7 54.35 15.32 -7.67
C PRO A 7 53.41 14.11 -7.55
N ILE A 8 52.81 13.96 -6.37
CA ILE A 8 51.65 13.11 -6.12
C ILE A 8 50.48 13.79 -6.84
N LEU A 9 50.03 13.21 -7.96
CA LEU A 9 48.72 13.55 -8.52
C LEU A 9 47.68 12.74 -7.74
N ALA A 10 47.05 13.37 -6.75
CA ALA A 10 45.85 12.84 -6.13
C ALA A 10 44.70 13.00 -7.14
N LEU A 11 44.37 11.90 -7.83
CA LEU A 11 43.14 11.82 -8.61
C LEU A 11 41.99 11.57 -7.62
N VAL A 12 41.32 12.64 -7.21
CA VAL A 12 40.05 12.53 -6.50
C VAL A 12 39.00 12.19 -7.55
N LEU A 13 38.70 10.91 -7.69
CA LEU A 13 37.56 10.43 -8.46
C LEU A 13 36.31 10.63 -7.59
N LEU A 14 35.58 11.73 -7.79
CA LEU A 14 34.23 11.90 -7.26
C LEU A 14 33.32 10.92 -8.01
N LEU A 15 33.02 9.77 -7.39
CA LEU A 15 31.91 8.91 -7.77
C LEU A 15 30.63 9.53 -7.19
N THR A 16 29.90 10.27 -8.02
CA THR A 16 28.53 10.70 -7.70
C THR A 16 27.59 9.54 -8.03
N LEU A 17 27.35 8.67 -7.06
CA LEU A 17 26.24 7.73 -7.06
C LEU A 17 24.95 8.50 -6.73
N SER A 18 24.31 9.08 -7.75
CA SER A 18 22.92 9.51 -7.66
C SER A 18 22.02 8.38 -8.10
N GLY A 19 21.68 7.49 -7.16
CA GLY A 19 20.48 6.67 -7.28
C GLY A 19 19.26 7.54 -6.95
N CYS A 20 18.68 8.18 -7.96
CA CYS A 20 17.34 8.75 -7.83
C CYS A 20 16.35 7.67 -8.26
N LEU A 21 15.70 7.03 -7.30
CA LEU A 21 14.42 6.37 -7.52
C LEU A 21 13.41 7.49 -7.81
N ALA A 22 12.98 7.61 -9.06
CA ALA A 22 11.88 8.48 -9.43
C ALA A 22 10.58 7.68 -9.35
N PRO A 23 9.62 8.04 -8.48
CA PRO A 23 8.26 7.55 -8.59
C PRO A 23 7.61 8.28 -9.76
N PHE A 24 7.55 7.66 -10.93
CA PHE A 24 6.72 8.17 -12.00
C PHE A 24 5.28 7.70 -11.79
N GLY A 25 4.42 8.67 -11.47
CA GLY A 25 2.98 8.52 -11.46
C GLY A 25 2.47 8.11 -12.84
N GLY A 26 2.17 6.82 -12.97
CA GLY A 26 1.22 6.31 -13.94
C GLY A 26 -0.04 5.95 -13.18
N GLY A 27 -1.10 6.72 -13.36
CA GLY A 27 -2.37 6.58 -12.65
C GLY A 27 -2.91 5.15 -12.72
N GLY A 28 -3.27 4.64 -11.55
CA GLY A 28 -3.80 3.29 -11.39
C GLY A 28 -3.60 2.81 -9.95
N SER A 29 -4.14 3.54 -8.96
CA SER A 29 -4.47 2.91 -7.69
C SER A 29 -5.53 1.84 -7.98
N PRO A 30 -5.38 0.58 -7.54
CA PRO A 30 -6.46 -0.37 -7.60
C PRO A 30 -7.45 -0.03 -6.46
N ILE A 31 -8.32 0.96 -6.70
CA ILE A 31 -9.64 1.00 -6.08
C ILE A 31 -10.60 0.44 -7.13
N PRO A 32 -11.47 -0.54 -6.80
CA PRO A 32 -12.42 -1.08 -7.77
C PRO A 32 -13.47 -0.02 -8.08
N VAL A 33 -13.45 0.50 -9.31
CA VAL A 33 -14.53 1.35 -9.85
C VAL A 33 -15.27 0.55 -10.91
N GLY A 34 -16.55 0.29 -10.61
CA GLY A 34 -17.46 -0.46 -11.47
C GLY A 34 -17.71 0.18 -12.83
N GLU A 35 -18.05 -0.69 -13.77
CA GLU A 35 -18.25 -0.46 -15.20
C GLU A 35 -19.36 0.54 -15.59
N GLN A 36 -19.01 1.33 -16.62
CA GLN A 36 -19.77 1.70 -17.83
C GLN A 36 -21.12 2.44 -17.73
N THR A 37 -21.19 3.65 -18.29
CA THR A 37 -22.13 4.03 -19.40
C THR A 37 -21.70 5.35 -20.07
N PRO A 38 -22.18 5.73 -21.29
CA PRO A 38 -21.32 6.15 -22.39
C PRO A 38 -21.34 7.67 -22.66
N SER A 39 -20.37 8.09 -23.46
CA SER A 39 -20.21 9.46 -23.99
C SER A 39 -21.43 9.97 -24.76
N VAL A 40 -21.86 11.20 -24.45
CA VAL A 40 -22.71 12.01 -25.33
C VAL A 40 -21.99 13.32 -25.64
N GLU A 41 -21.93 13.62 -26.93
CA GLU A 41 -21.28 14.75 -27.57
C GLU A 41 -21.74 16.12 -27.05
N THR A 42 -20.80 17.05 -27.09
CA THR A 42 -20.94 18.49 -26.87
C THR A 42 -21.94 19.10 -27.87
N SER A 43 -22.90 19.88 -27.36
CA SER A 43 -23.64 20.88 -28.13
C SER A 43 -23.77 22.15 -27.31
N GLU A 44 -23.24 23.26 -27.86
CA GLU A 44 -23.39 24.61 -27.35
C GLU A 44 -24.87 25.04 -27.36
N ALA A 45 -25.39 25.51 -26.21
CA ALA A 45 -26.52 26.44 -26.20
C ALA A 45 -26.63 27.23 -24.88
N SER A 46 -26.44 28.54 -25.02
CA SER A 46 -27.07 29.67 -24.30
C SER A 46 -27.07 29.73 -22.77
N ALA A 47 -26.44 30.81 -22.30
CA ALA A 47 -26.60 31.38 -20.97
C ALA A 47 -28.07 31.63 -20.59
N VAL A 48 -28.46 31.15 -19.41
CA VAL A 48 -29.58 31.71 -18.64
C VAL A 48 -29.15 31.78 -17.17
N ASP A 49 -29.33 32.98 -16.64
CA ASP A 49 -29.21 33.41 -15.25
C ASP A 49 -29.76 32.38 -14.24
N GLY A 50 -28.90 31.94 -13.33
CA GLY A 50 -29.20 30.96 -12.29
C GLY A 50 -28.32 31.23 -11.08
N THR A 51 -28.95 31.83 -10.06
CA THR A 51 -28.39 32.12 -8.74
C THR A 51 -27.53 30.97 -8.22
N ALA A 52 -26.30 31.26 -7.80
CA ALA A 52 -25.41 30.28 -7.17
C ALA A 52 -26.07 29.73 -5.89
N THR A 53 -26.65 28.54 -6.00
CA THR A 53 -27.13 27.77 -4.85
C THR A 53 -25.92 27.22 -4.12
N ARG A 54 -25.70 27.74 -2.91
CA ARG A 54 -24.78 27.18 -1.92
C ARG A 54 -25.02 25.66 -1.81
N PRO A 55 -23.97 24.81 -1.72
CA PRO A 55 -24.16 23.39 -1.46
C PRO A 55 -25.04 23.22 -0.20
N PRO A 56 -25.94 22.23 -0.18
CA PRO A 56 -26.82 22.01 0.96
C PRO A 56 -25.97 21.83 2.21
N THR A 57 -26.33 22.57 3.26
CA THR A 57 -25.80 22.35 4.61
C THR A 57 -26.13 20.91 5.00
N ALA A 58 -25.10 20.15 5.38
CA ALA A 58 -25.25 18.79 5.89
C ALA A 58 -26.36 18.77 6.94
N THR A 59 -27.41 18.00 6.67
CA THR A 59 -28.55 17.87 7.57
C THR A 59 -28.27 16.67 8.46
N ALA A 60 -28.19 16.89 9.77
CA ALA A 60 -28.08 15.83 10.76
C ALA A 60 -29.26 14.85 10.58
N THR A 61 -28.98 13.55 10.55
CA THR A 61 -30.00 12.52 10.79
C THR A 61 -30.20 12.46 12.30
N ALA A 62 -30.89 13.46 12.84
CA ALA A 62 -31.14 13.53 14.28
C ALA A 62 -31.96 12.31 14.73
N ALA A 63 -31.58 11.73 15.87
CA ALA A 63 -32.45 10.80 16.59
C ALA A 63 -33.85 11.43 16.77
N PRO A 64 -34.95 10.64 16.73
CA PRO A 64 -36.33 11.15 16.61
C PRO A 64 -36.73 12.24 17.62
N ASP A 65 -36.07 12.28 18.78
CA ASP A 65 -36.35 13.21 19.87
C ASP A 65 -35.21 14.22 20.17
N GLY A 66 -34.08 14.16 19.43
CA GLY A 66 -32.91 15.03 19.66
C GLY A 66 -32.27 14.86 21.04
N SER A 67 -32.51 13.74 21.72
CA SER A 67 -31.99 13.42 23.05
C SER A 67 -30.94 12.33 22.97
N ASN A 68 -29.86 12.47 23.75
CA ASN A 68 -28.82 11.45 23.91
C ASN A 68 -29.46 10.09 24.28
N PRO A 69 -29.31 9.02 23.47
CA PRO A 69 -29.91 7.72 23.75
C PRO A 69 -29.31 7.04 24.98
N TRP A 70 -28.10 7.42 25.40
CA TRP A 70 -27.42 6.85 26.56
C TRP A 70 -28.04 7.29 27.90
N GLY A 71 -28.82 8.37 27.92
CA GLY A 71 -29.52 8.83 29.11
C GLY A 71 -28.74 9.90 29.86
N ASP A 72 -28.19 9.55 31.04
CA ASP A 72 -27.42 10.48 31.87
C ASP A 72 -25.94 10.45 31.46
N ASP A 73 -25.35 11.64 31.30
CA ASP A 73 -23.91 11.82 31.05
C ASP A 73 -23.10 11.79 32.37
N PRO A 74 -21.83 11.36 32.34
CA PRO A 74 -21.06 10.90 31.18
C PRO A 74 -21.26 9.41 30.85
N VAL A 75 -21.12 9.06 29.57
CA VAL A 75 -21.07 7.68 29.08
C VAL A 75 -19.72 7.06 29.46
N VAL A 76 -19.74 6.02 30.28
CA VAL A 76 -18.55 5.36 30.80
C VAL A 76 -18.01 4.35 29.79
N VAL A 77 -16.75 4.51 29.39
CA VAL A 77 -16.09 3.64 28.41
C VAL A 77 -14.96 2.85 29.07
N ALA A 78 -15.08 1.52 29.07
CA ALA A 78 -13.99 0.61 29.41
C ALA A 78 -13.18 0.22 28.16
N VAL A 79 -11.94 -0.23 28.38
CA VAL A 79 -11.01 -0.59 27.31
C VAL A 79 -10.45 -1.98 27.58
N SER A 80 -10.57 -2.86 26.60
CA SER A 80 -10.17 -4.26 26.70
C SER A 80 -9.26 -4.65 25.53
N ASP A 81 -8.04 -5.11 25.83
CA ASP A 81 -7.10 -5.66 24.84
C ASP A 81 -7.31 -7.17 24.70
N ALA A 82 -8.45 -7.58 24.12
CA ALA A 82 -8.84 -8.98 24.01
C ALA A 82 -7.89 -9.81 23.12
N ALA A 83 -7.20 -9.15 22.18
CA ALA A 83 -6.15 -9.73 21.36
C ALA A 83 -4.80 -9.91 22.08
N ASP A 84 -4.67 -9.48 23.34
CA ASP A 84 -3.43 -9.57 24.14
C ASP A 84 -2.21 -9.00 23.40
N THR A 85 -2.39 -7.84 22.77
CA THR A 85 -1.33 -7.16 22.02
C THR A 85 -0.30 -6.50 22.95
N GLY A 86 -0.68 -6.21 24.20
CA GLY A 86 0.11 -5.47 25.17
C GLY A 86 0.24 -3.99 24.85
N ARG A 87 -0.55 -3.47 23.90
CA ARG A 87 -0.57 -2.05 23.51
C ARG A 87 -1.50 -1.26 24.42
N ASP A 88 -1.08 -0.05 24.82
CA ASP A 88 -1.97 0.87 25.54
C ASP A 88 -2.91 1.56 24.55
N TRP A 89 -4.15 1.08 24.51
CA TRP A 89 -5.19 1.60 23.63
C TRP A 89 -5.91 2.84 24.18
N THR A 90 -5.77 3.09 25.49
CA THR A 90 -6.51 4.15 26.19
C THR A 90 -6.37 5.54 25.56
N PRO A 91 -5.18 5.98 25.11
CA PRO A 91 -5.03 7.30 24.51
C PRO A 91 -5.89 7.48 23.25
N MET A 92 -5.96 6.47 22.38
CA MET A 92 -6.74 6.52 21.14
C MET A 92 -8.24 6.51 21.41
N VAL A 93 -8.70 5.72 22.39
CA VAL A 93 -10.12 5.73 22.81
C VAL A 93 -10.53 7.09 23.36
N ARG A 94 -9.65 7.75 24.13
CA ARG A 94 -9.88 9.12 24.62
C ARG A 94 -9.94 10.14 23.49
N GLU A 95 -9.06 10.02 22.50
CA GLU A 95 -9.05 10.90 21.34
C GLU A 95 -10.36 10.82 20.55
N ALA A 96 -10.81 9.60 20.22
CA ALA A 96 -12.08 9.38 19.53
C ALA A 96 -13.31 9.81 20.37
N ALA A 97 -13.26 9.62 21.69
CA ALA A 97 -14.30 10.11 22.59
C ALA A 97 -14.39 11.64 22.52
N SER A 98 -13.27 12.34 22.68
CA SER A 98 -13.24 13.81 22.63
C SER A 98 -13.64 14.36 21.26
N TYR A 99 -13.35 13.67 20.16
CA TYR A 99 -13.88 14.03 18.85
C TYR A 99 -15.42 14.16 18.89
N TRP A 100 -16.13 13.19 19.46
CA TRP A 100 -17.59 13.23 19.53
C TRP A 100 -18.11 14.20 20.59
N GLU A 101 -17.44 14.39 21.72
CA GLU A 101 -17.79 15.45 22.68
C GLU A 101 -17.80 16.84 22.00
N GLU A 102 -16.86 17.09 21.09
CA GLU A 102 -16.76 18.35 20.36
C GLU A 102 -17.75 18.47 19.19
N ASN A 103 -18.17 17.35 18.59
CA ASN A 103 -18.85 17.34 17.29
C ASN A 103 -20.28 16.76 17.30
N ALA A 104 -20.71 16.04 18.34
CA ALA A 104 -21.99 15.33 18.37
C ALA A 104 -23.19 16.27 18.24
N GLU A 105 -23.17 17.46 18.86
CA GLU A 105 -24.29 18.42 18.74
C GLU A 105 -24.54 18.81 17.28
N ARG A 106 -23.47 18.88 16.49
CA ARG A 106 -23.54 19.21 15.06
C ARG A 106 -24.03 18.04 14.21
N TYR A 107 -23.53 16.83 14.45
CA TYR A 107 -23.75 15.69 13.55
C TYR A 107 -24.84 14.73 14.04
N ALA A 108 -24.87 14.40 15.33
CA ALA A 108 -25.89 13.57 15.97
C ALA A 108 -27.11 14.38 16.45
N GLY A 109 -26.94 15.70 16.62
CA GLY A 109 -28.02 16.62 17.01
C GLY A 109 -28.23 16.76 18.53
N PHE A 110 -27.30 16.23 19.34
CA PHE A 110 -27.27 16.34 20.79
C PHE A 110 -25.82 16.30 21.30
N PRO A 111 -25.50 16.95 22.43
CA PRO A 111 -24.20 16.80 23.07
C PRO A 111 -24.07 15.42 23.73
N VAL A 112 -22.83 14.96 23.90
CA VAL A 112 -22.45 13.77 24.65
C VAL A 112 -21.21 14.08 25.48
N GLU A 113 -21.11 13.52 26.67
CA GLU A 113 -19.87 13.52 27.46
C GLU A 113 -19.43 12.07 27.70
N TYR A 114 -18.14 11.78 27.60
CA TYR A 114 -17.58 10.46 27.82
C TYR A 114 -16.62 10.45 29.03
N GLU A 115 -16.58 9.33 29.75
CA GLU A 115 -15.59 9.08 30.78
C GLU A 115 -14.84 7.78 30.46
N VAL A 116 -13.67 7.90 29.82
CA VAL A 116 -12.82 6.73 29.50
C VAL A 116 -12.09 6.24 30.75
N ARG A 117 -12.61 5.14 31.30
CA ARG A 117 -12.12 4.42 32.48
C ARG A 117 -11.79 2.97 32.07
N PRO A 118 -10.55 2.68 31.66
CA PRO A 118 -10.16 1.37 31.12
C PRO A 118 -10.62 0.18 31.97
N ASP A 119 -10.47 0.29 33.29
CA ASP A 119 -10.78 -0.76 34.26
C ASP A 119 -12.16 -0.58 34.96
N ALA A 120 -13.12 0.08 34.32
CA ALA A 120 -14.45 0.26 34.91
C ALA A 120 -15.17 -1.08 35.12
N GLU A 121 -15.70 -1.31 36.32
CA GLU A 121 -16.44 -2.53 36.66
C GLU A 121 -17.85 -2.56 36.04
N ASP A 122 -18.48 -1.39 35.89
CA ASP A 122 -19.83 -1.21 35.33
C ASP A 122 -19.81 -0.13 34.21
N PRO A 123 -19.21 -0.40 33.04
CA PRO A 123 -19.19 0.56 31.93
C PRO A 123 -20.52 0.58 31.15
N ASP A 124 -20.77 1.68 30.43
CA ASP A 124 -21.83 1.74 29.43
C ASP A 124 -21.39 1.06 28.12
N ILE A 125 -20.14 1.28 27.72
CA ILE A 125 -19.51 0.72 26.53
C ILE A 125 -18.19 0.04 26.91
N VAL A 126 -17.92 -1.15 26.36
CA VAL A 126 -16.58 -1.76 26.32
C VAL A 126 -16.04 -1.66 24.90
N VAL A 127 -14.90 -1.00 24.75
CA VAL A 127 -14.12 -1.05 23.50
C VAL A 127 -13.17 -2.25 23.58
N GLU A 128 -13.41 -3.24 22.74
CA GLU A 128 -12.60 -4.46 22.65
C GLU A 128 -11.70 -4.44 21.42
N PHE A 129 -10.39 -4.52 21.64
CA PHE A 129 -9.40 -4.67 20.57
C PHE A 129 -9.19 -6.16 20.28
N VAL A 130 -9.53 -6.59 19.06
CA VAL A 130 -9.62 -7.99 18.65
C VAL A 130 -8.79 -8.26 17.38
N ASP A 131 -8.36 -9.50 17.18
CA ASP A 131 -7.64 -9.89 15.95
C ASP A 131 -8.56 -9.94 14.72
N ALA A 132 -9.80 -10.37 14.93
CA ALA A 132 -10.84 -10.45 13.92
C ALA A 132 -12.14 -9.89 14.49
N VAL A 133 -12.73 -8.96 13.76
CA VAL A 133 -14.04 -8.38 14.13
C VAL A 133 -15.11 -9.46 13.94
N PRO A 134 -16.04 -9.64 14.90
CA PRO A 134 -17.19 -10.53 14.73
C PRO A 134 -18.03 -10.17 13.50
N ASP A 135 -18.95 -11.06 13.10
CA ASP A 135 -19.87 -10.78 11.99
C ASP A 135 -20.62 -9.46 12.24
N CYS A 136 -20.35 -8.47 11.39
CA CYS A 136 -20.89 -7.13 11.47
C CYS A 136 -21.73 -6.88 10.23
N ASP A 137 -23.03 -7.18 10.32
CA ASP A 137 -23.99 -7.07 9.21
C ASP A 137 -23.54 -7.74 7.89
N GLY A 138 -22.81 -8.87 7.98
CA GLY A 138 -22.32 -9.62 6.82
C GLY A 138 -21.07 -9.05 6.16
N ALA A 139 -20.36 -8.13 6.80
CA ALA A 139 -19.06 -7.64 6.34
C ALA A 139 -17.93 -8.62 6.70
N GLU A 140 -17.29 -9.23 5.68
CA GLU A 140 -16.24 -10.24 5.89
C GLU A 140 -14.88 -9.66 6.31
N ASP A 141 -14.64 -8.35 6.09
CA ASP A 141 -13.36 -7.67 6.35
C ASP A 141 -13.52 -6.37 7.17
N ALA A 142 -14.46 -6.35 8.12
CA ALA A 142 -14.73 -5.16 8.93
C ALA A 142 -13.50 -4.72 9.74
N ALA A 143 -13.24 -3.40 9.75
CA ALA A 143 -12.17 -2.79 10.56
C ALA A 143 -12.63 -2.54 12.00
N GLY A 144 -13.93 -2.32 12.20
CA GLY A 144 -14.58 -2.22 13.48
C GLY A 144 -16.05 -2.67 13.38
N CYS A 145 -16.69 -2.80 14.53
CA CYS A 145 -18.13 -3.01 14.62
C CYS A 145 -18.68 -2.42 15.91
N ALA A 146 -19.81 -1.72 15.79
CA ALA A 146 -20.55 -1.17 16.91
C ALA A 146 -22.06 -1.29 16.68
N PRO A 147 -22.85 -1.36 17.76
CA PRO A 147 -24.30 -1.29 17.65
C PRO A 147 -24.73 0.09 17.14
N LEU A 148 -25.67 0.10 16.20
CA LEU A 148 -26.35 1.33 15.78
C LEU A 148 -27.43 1.71 16.80
N VAL A 149 -27.11 2.67 17.68
CA VAL A 149 -27.99 3.09 18.78
C VAL A 149 -28.79 4.33 18.38
N THR A 150 -30.05 4.11 18.01
CA THR A 150 -31.01 5.17 17.65
C THR A 150 -32.06 5.43 18.75
N ASP A 151 -32.19 4.51 19.71
CA ASP A 151 -33.17 4.57 20.79
C ASP A 151 -32.62 3.91 22.06
N ARG A 152 -32.79 4.58 23.21
CA ARG A 152 -32.39 4.09 24.54
C ARG A 152 -32.86 2.67 24.89
N ARG A 153 -33.95 2.20 24.27
CA ARG A 153 -34.51 0.84 24.48
C ARG A 153 -33.69 -0.25 23.80
N GLN A 154 -32.77 0.12 22.91
CA GLN A 154 -31.85 -0.81 22.25
C GLN A 154 -30.66 -1.17 23.14
N ILE A 155 -30.34 -0.34 24.13
CA ILE A 155 -29.12 -0.45 24.94
C ILE A 155 -29.27 -1.55 26.00
N ASP A 156 -28.43 -2.58 25.91
CA ASP A 156 -28.19 -3.60 26.93
C ASP A 156 -26.75 -3.48 27.44
N ARG A 157 -26.58 -2.93 28.65
CA ARG A 157 -25.25 -2.55 29.16
C ARG A 157 -24.47 -3.75 29.71
N PRO A 158 -23.14 -3.81 29.47
CA PRO A 158 -22.39 -2.93 28.58
C PRO A 158 -22.60 -3.31 27.11
N GLU A 159 -22.64 -2.30 26.24
CA GLU A 159 -22.55 -2.51 24.79
C GLU A 159 -21.09 -2.72 24.37
N THR A 160 -20.86 -3.54 23.35
CA THR A 160 -19.50 -3.83 22.86
C THR A 160 -19.23 -3.09 21.55
N VAL A 161 -18.07 -2.43 21.48
CA VAL A 161 -17.48 -1.89 20.26
C VAL A 161 -16.21 -2.68 19.97
N SER A 162 -16.17 -3.44 18.88
CA SER A 162 -15.03 -4.26 18.49
C SER A 162 -14.15 -3.53 17.49
N ILE A 163 -12.85 -3.40 17.74
CA ILE A 163 -11.87 -2.77 16.86
C ILE A 163 -10.82 -3.79 16.45
N ARG A 164 -10.57 -3.92 15.14
CA ARG A 164 -9.50 -4.80 14.64
C ARG A 164 -8.13 -4.22 14.98
N THR A 165 -7.22 -5.06 15.44
CA THR A 165 -5.82 -4.70 15.70
C THR A 165 -4.97 -4.67 14.41
N GLY A 166 -3.72 -4.18 14.53
CA GLY A 166 -2.75 -4.15 13.43
C GLY A 166 -2.73 -2.87 12.60
N PHE A 167 -3.58 -1.90 12.94
CA PHE A 167 -3.58 -0.56 12.35
C PHE A 167 -2.61 0.41 13.04
N SER A 168 -2.18 1.41 12.28
CA SER A 168 -1.52 2.62 12.80
C SER A 168 -2.41 3.33 13.83
N ASP A 169 -1.81 4.18 14.65
CA ASP A 169 -2.53 4.93 15.68
C ASP A 169 -3.62 5.80 15.05
N GLU A 170 -3.29 6.53 13.99
CA GLU A 170 -4.22 7.41 13.27
C GLU A 170 -5.38 6.63 12.65
N SER A 171 -5.10 5.47 12.04
CA SER A 171 -6.15 4.62 11.47
C SER A 171 -7.01 3.98 12.55
N THR A 172 -6.44 3.64 13.70
CA THR A 172 -7.20 3.11 14.85
C THR A 172 -8.15 4.17 15.41
N VAL A 173 -7.69 5.42 15.57
CA VAL A 173 -8.54 6.54 15.98
C VAL A 173 -9.68 6.76 15.00
N LEU A 174 -9.41 6.74 13.69
CA LEU A 174 -10.46 6.91 12.69
C LEU A 174 -11.54 5.82 12.77
N VAL A 175 -11.14 4.56 12.99
CA VAL A 175 -12.11 3.47 13.19
C VAL A 175 -12.90 3.68 14.49
N LEU A 176 -12.24 4.04 15.60
CA LEU A 176 -12.92 4.34 16.86
C LEU A 176 -13.94 5.49 16.72
N GLU A 177 -13.57 6.56 16.02
CA GLU A 177 -14.48 7.68 15.72
C GLU A 177 -15.68 7.20 14.90
N HIS A 178 -15.46 6.37 13.87
CA HIS A 178 -16.53 5.77 13.07
C HIS A 178 -17.50 4.96 13.93
N GLU A 179 -16.96 4.02 14.72
CA GLU A 179 -17.77 3.13 15.55
C GLU A 179 -18.53 3.88 16.65
N PHE A 180 -17.91 4.89 17.27
CA PHE A 180 -18.62 5.77 18.20
C PHE A 180 -19.75 6.54 17.52
N GLY A 181 -19.62 6.92 16.26
CA GLY A 181 -20.71 7.49 15.49
C GLY A 181 -21.94 6.57 15.41
N HIS A 182 -21.74 5.27 15.23
CA HIS A 182 -22.84 4.28 15.29
C HIS A 182 -23.49 4.23 16.66
N THR A 183 -22.70 4.29 17.74
CA THR A 183 -23.24 4.38 19.11
C THR A 183 -24.05 5.66 19.38
N LEU A 184 -23.94 6.66 18.51
CA LEU A 184 -24.71 7.91 18.54
C LEU A 184 -25.84 7.94 17.50
N GLY A 185 -26.06 6.83 16.79
CA GLY A 185 -27.15 6.66 15.83
C GLY A 185 -26.84 7.10 14.41
N LEU A 186 -25.58 7.43 14.11
CA LEU A 186 -25.15 7.81 12.76
C LEU A 186 -24.93 6.57 11.89
N THR A 187 -25.33 6.67 10.63
CA THR A 187 -25.18 5.63 9.61
C THR A 187 -24.02 5.94 8.67
N HIS A 188 -23.68 4.99 7.79
CA HIS A 188 -22.60 5.18 6.81
C HIS A 188 -22.81 6.32 5.80
N SER A 189 -24.03 6.84 5.68
CA SER A 189 -24.38 7.95 4.79
C SER A 189 -24.40 9.31 5.47
N ASP A 190 -24.23 9.35 6.78
CA ASP A 190 -24.29 10.57 7.56
C ASP A 190 -22.97 11.34 7.52
N ALA A 191 -23.03 12.63 7.84
CA ALA A 191 -21.84 13.45 8.03
C ALA A 191 -21.22 13.16 9.43
N PRO A 192 -19.90 13.31 9.58
CA PRO A 192 -18.93 13.71 8.55
C PRO A 192 -18.49 12.53 7.68
N ALA A 193 -18.45 12.73 6.36
CA ALA A 193 -18.20 11.64 5.40
C ALA A 193 -16.78 11.07 5.46
N ASP A 194 -15.81 11.87 5.91
CA ASP A 194 -14.43 11.44 6.18
C ASP A 194 -14.31 10.51 7.39
N VAL A 195 -15.31 10.49 8.28
CA VAL A 195 -15.40 9.56 9.43
C VAL A 195 -16.41 8.46 9.14
N MET A 196 -17.67 8.80 8.86
CA MET A 196 -18.78 7.85 8.79
C MET A 196 -18.89 7.07 7.48
N ALA A 197 -18.15 7.40 6.41
CA ALA A 197 -18.30 6.64 5.18
C ALA A 197 -17.98 5.14 5.38
N SER A 198 -18.76 4.27 4.73
CA SER A 198 -18.57 2.80 4.76
C SER A 198 -17.20 2.30 4.25
N ARG A 199 -16.35 3.19 3.74
CA ARG A 199 -15.03 2.87 3.18
C ARG A 199 -14.08 4.01 3.45
N SER A 200 -12.94 3.67 4.05
CA SER A 200 -11.83 4.57 4.32
C SER A 200 -10.50 3.90 3.97
N VAL A 201 -9.47 4.70 3.73
CA VAL A 201 -8.10 4.18 3.61
C VAL A 201 -7.53 4.06 5.00
N LEU A 202 -7.16 2.84 5.40
CA LEU A 202 -6.54 2.56 6.68
C LEU A 202 -5.12 2.05 6.43
N TYR A 203 -4.21 2.48 7.29
CA TYR A 203 -2.81 2.09 7.27
C TYR A 203 -2.50 1.19 8.44
N THR A 204 -1.67 0.18 8.18
CA THR A 204 -1.18 -0.75 9.19
C THR A 204 -0.08 -0.11 10.03
N THR A 205 0.29 -0.74 11.15
CA THR A 205 1.54 -0.38 11.84
C THR A 205 2.73 -0.58 10.90
N ALA A 206 3.79 0.19 11.10
CA ALA A 206 5.02 0.12 10.31
C ALA A 206 5.53 -1.32 10.11
N ARG A 207 5.94 -1.65 8.88
CA ARG A 207 6.43 -2.96 8.46
C ARG A 207 7.82 -2.82 7.82
N PRO A 208 8.60 -3.90 7.72
CA PRO A 208 9.86 -3.86 6.98
C PRO A 208 9.60 -3.66 5.48
N ASN A 209 10.29 -2.69 4.90
CA ASN A 209 10.22 -2.34 3.49
C ASN A 209 10.76 -3.51 2.64
N ALA A 210 10.34 -3.62 1.38
CA ALA A 210 10.83 -4.62 0.44
C ALA A 210 12.36 -4.59 0.31
N SER A 211 12.97 -3.41 0.44
CA SER A 211 14.43 -3.24 0.42
C SER A 211 15.16 -3.84 1.61
N GLU A 212 14.45 -4.13 2.69
CA GLU A 212 15.01 -4.67 3.93
C GLU A 212 14.72 -6.17 4.08
N ARG A 213 13.94 -6.74 3.14
CA ARG A 213 13.56 -8.15 3.15
C ARG A 213 14.53 -8.99 2.35
N ALA A 214 14.85 -10.16 2.88
CA ALA A 214 15.61 -11.18 2.15
C ALA A 214 14.85 -11.70 0.92
N PHE A 215 13.51 -11.69 0.97
CA PHE A 215 12.64 -12.03 -0.14
C PHE A 215 11.39 -11.13 -0.13
N PRO A 216 11.27 -10.19 -1.08
CA PRO A 216 10.21 -9.18 -1.04
C PRO A 216 8.94 -9.54 -1.84
N TRP A 217 8.60 -10.83 -2.01
CA TRP A 217 7.41 -11.27 -2.77
C TRP A 217 6.45 -12.09 -1.92
N GLY A 218 5.20 -12.20 -2.37
CA GLY A 218 4.16 -12.98 -1.70
C GLY A 218 4.33 -14.50 -1.83
N ASP A 219 4.92 -14.94 -2.95
CA ASP A 219 5.19 -16.33 -3.27
C ASP A 219 6.40 -16.44 -4.23
N ASP A 220 6.83 -17.67 -4.51
CA ASP A 220 7.98 -18.02 -5.34
C ASP A 220 7.60 -18.48 -6.76
N GLU A 221 6.35 -18.25 -7.19
CA GLU A 221 5.81 -18.64 -8.49
C GLU A 221 5.57 -17.42 -9.38
N PHE A 222 6.41 -17.22 -10.38
CA PHE A 222 6.36 -16.05 -11.24
C PHE A 222 5.75 -16.36 -12.61
N THR A 223 4.86 -15.50 -13.05
CA THR A 223 4.41 -15.44 -14.44
C THR A 223 5.24 -14.41 -15.21
N VAL A 224 5.65 -14.75 -16.43
CA VAL A 224 6.58 -13.94 -17.22
C VAL A 224 6.04 -13.65 -18.61
N HIS A 225 5.95 -12.38 -18.96
CA HIS A 225 5.66 -11.93 -20.31
C HIS A 225 6.88 -11.29 -20.96
N VAL A 226 7.14 -11.65 -22.22
CA VAL A 226 8.25 -11.11 -23.01
C VAL A 226 7.73 -10.47 -24.31
N ASP A 227 7.69 -9.15 -24.33
CA ASP A 227 7.45 -8.37 -25.54
C ASP A 227 8.77 -8.12 -26.28
N ALA A 228 9.13 -9.08 -27.14
CA ALA A 228 10.33 -9.03 -27.96
C ALA A 228 10.10 -8.43 -29.36
N ALA A 229 8.96 -7.76 -29.62
CA ALA A 229 8.63 -7.26 -30.96
C ALA A 229 9.67 -6.28 -31.52
N ASN A 230 10.29 -5.48 -30.65
CA ASN A 230 11.32 -4.49 -31.00
C ASN A 230 12.75 -5.01 -30.81
N ALA A 231 12.95 -6.29 -30.51
CA ALA A 231 14.28 -6.86 -30.43
C ALA A 231 14.86 -7.10 -31.84
N THR A 232 16.17 -6.91 -32.01
CA THR A 232 16.89 -7.22 -33.26
C THR A 232 16.76 -8.69 -33.66
N ASP A 233 16.79 -9.58 -32.67
CA ASP A 233 16.51 -11.01 -32.80
C ASP A 233 15.46 -11.42 -31.73
N PRO A 234 14.16 -11.42 -32.08
CA PRO A 234 13.10 -11.74 -31.12
C PRO A 234 13.12 -13.17 -30.59
N GLU A 235 13.66 -14.14 -31.33
CA GLU A 235 13.74 -15.53 -30.87
C GLU A 235 14.91 -15.69 -29.92
N GLY A 236 16.10 -15.20 -30.31
CA GLY A 236 17.28 -15.19 -29.45
C GLY A 236 17.08 -14.38 -28.17
N ALA A 237 16.36 -13.26 -28.22
CA ALA A 237 16.02 -12.48 -27.02
C ALA A 237 15.17 -13.30 -26.02
N ARG A 238 14.16 -14.03 -26.50
CA ARG A 238 13.33 -14.90 -25.65
C ARG A 238 14.13 -16.06 -25.07
N GLU A 239 15.05 -16.62 -25.84
CA GLU A 239 15.97 -17.66 -25.36
C GLU A 239 16.88 -17.13 -24.26
N GLN A 240 17.42 -15.92 -24.42
CA GLN A 240 18.26 -15.26 -23.43
C GLN A 240 17.53 -14.91 -22.13
N VAL A 241 16.28 -14.45 -22.23
CA VAL A 241 15.41 -14.29 -21.04
C VAL A 241 15.25 -15.63 -20.33
N ARG A 242 14.96 -16.71 -21.06
CA ARG A 242 14.82 -18.05 -20.47
C ARG A 242 16.09 -18.52 -19.78
N HIS A 243 17.26 -18.36 -20.40
CA HIS A 243 18.54 -18.70 -19.76
C HIS A 243 18.75 -17.97 -18.43
N ALA A 244 18.37 -16.69 -18.37
CA ALA A 244 18.48 -15.92 -17.16
C ALA A 244 17.55 -16.41 -16.05
N LEU A 245 16.31 -16.78 -16.38
CA LEU A 245 15.34 -17.28 -15.40
C LEU A 245 15.66 -18.72 -14.97
N ASP A 246 16.04 -19.60 -15.89
CA ASP A 246 16.45 -20.97 -15.58
C ASP A 246 17.65 -20.99 -14.62
N TYR A 247 18.53 -19.97 -14.68
CA TYR A 247 19.64 -19.81 -13.73
C TYR A 247 19.14 -19.64 -12.29
N TYR A 248 18.03 -18.92 -12.08
CA TYR A 248 17.40 -18.80 -10.76
C TYR A 248 16.64 -20.07 -10.36
N GLU A 249 15.91 -20.70 -11.27
CA GLU A 249 15.21 -21.97 -11.00
C GLU A 249 16.18 -23.08 -10.54
N ARG A 250 17.42 -23.08 -11.05
CA ARG A 250 18.47 -24.01 -10.64
C ARG A 250 19.09 -23.73 -9.26
N GLY A 251 18.67 -22.66 -8.57
CA GLY A 251 19.23 -22.27 -7.28
C GLY A 251 20.49 -21.42 -7.41
N ALA A 252 20.34 -20.24 -8.00
CA ALA A 252 21.43 -19.27 -8.13
C ALA A 252 22.10 -18.98 -6.76
N PRO A 253 23.45 -19.04 -6.65
CA PRO A 253 24.13 -18.81 -5.38
C PRO A 253 23.81 -17.46 -4.76
N GLY A 254 23.43 -17.47 -3.47
CA GLY A 254 23.07 -16.26 -2.73
C GLY A 254 21.65 -15.76 -2.94
N MET A 255 20.82 -16.50 -3.70
CA MET A 255 19.43 -16.14 -4.00
C MET A 255 18.44 -17.09 -3.33
N PRO A 256 17.14 -16.71 -3.26
CA PRO A 256 16.07 -17.63 -2.93
C PRO A 256 16.10 -18.88 -3.82
N ASN A 257 15.71 -20.02 -3.26
CA ASN A 257 15.60 -21.30 -3.96
C ASN A 257 14.12 -21.59 -4.25
N ASN A 258 13.85 -22.63 -5.04
CA ASN A 258 12.50 -23.09 -5.43
C ASN A 258 11.67 -22.10 -6.25
N LEU A 259 12.33 -21.13 -6.86
CA LEU A 259 11.69 -20.20 -7.78
C LEU A 259 11.20 -20.93 -9.02
N THR A 260 10.00 -20.60 -9.48
CA THR A 260 9.41 -21.14 -10.72
C THR A 260 9.00 -20.01 -11.64
N PHE A 261 9.28 -20.12 -12.95
CA PHE A 261 8.90 -19.11 -13.94
C PHE A 261 8.04 -19.72 -15.06
N THR A 262 6.81 -19.25 -15.19
CA THR A 262 5.87 -19.68 -16.23
C THR A 262 5.66 -18.56 -17.25
N PHE A 263 5.98 -18.82 -18.51
CA PHE A 263 5.78 -17.83 -19.57
C PHE A 263 4.30 -17.71 -19.95
N VAL A 264 3.82 -16.48 -20.09
CA VAL A 264 2.45 -16.13 -20.44
C VAL A 264 2.40 -15.11 -21.59
N GLU A 265 1.36 -15.21 -22.41
CA GLU A 265 1.14 -14.31 -23.55
C GLU A 265 0.52 -12.97 -23.14
N ASP A 266 -0.30 -12.95 -22.09
CA ASP A 266 -0.96 -11.74 -21.62
C ASP A 266 -0.07 -10.96 -20.64
N PRO A 267 0.36 -9.73 -20.96
CA PRO A 267 1.15 -8.91 -20.05
C PRO A 267 0.41 -8.54 -18.76
N ALA A 268 -0.93 -8.48 -18.77
CA ALA A 268 -1.71 -8.14 -17.57
C ALA A 268 -1.73 -9.28 -16.54
N ALA A 269 -1.41 -10.50 -16.96
CA ALA A 269 -1.32 -11.68 -16.13
C ALA A 269 0.13 -11.99 -15.70
N ALA A 270 1.09 -11.10 -15.96
CA ALA A 270 2.51 -11.34 -15.72
C ALA A 270 3.03 -10.57 -14.50
N ASP A 271 3.74 -11.26 -13.60
CA ASP A 271 4.49 -10.67 -12.50
C ASP A 271 5.78 -10.03 -13.01
N VAL A 272 6.42 -10.63 -14.02
CA VAL A 272 7.63 -10.12 -14.66
C VAL A 272 7.34 -9.78 -16.11
N THR A 273 7.59 -8.53 -16.49
CA THR A 273 7.47 -8.07 -17.88
C THR A 273 8.84 -7.66 -18.42
N VAL A 274 9.23 -8.24 -19.55
CA VAL A 274 10.44 -7.85 -20.28
C VAL A 274 10.05 -7.24 -21.61
N SER A 275 10.56 -6.06 -21.92
CA SER A 275 10.22 -5.31 -23.13
C SER A 275 11.44 -4.61 -23.73
N PHE A 276 11.37 -4.33 -25.03
CA PHE A 276 12.42 -3.64 -25.79
C PHE A 276 11.93 -2.26 -26.26
N ALA A 277 12.73 -1.23 -26.02
CA ALA A 277 12.38 0.15 -26.34
C ALA A 277 13.58 0.91 -26.92
N ASP A 278 13.30 2.00 -27.64
CA ASP A 278 14.33 2.87 -28.22
C ASP A 278 15.01 3.75 -27.15
N GLU A 279 14.31 4.06 -26.07
CA GLU A 279 14.79 4.92 -24.99
C GLU A 279 14.51 4.29 -23.62
N SER A 280 15.44 4.49 -22.69
CA SER A 280 15.32 3.93 -21.34
C SER A 280 14.52 4.87 -20.43
N PRO A 281 13.52 4.34 -19.70
CA PRO A 281 12.74 5.14 -18.77
C PRO A 281 13.51 5.54 -17.51
N CYS A 282 14.65 4.91 -17.23
CA CYS A 282 15.50 5.24 -16.07
C CYS A 282 16.43 6.42 -16.37
N SER A 283 17.10 6.42 -17.54
CA SER A 283 17.98 7.51 -17.95
C SER A 283 18.34 7.44 -19.44
N PRO A 284 18.68 8.56 -20.11
CA PRO A 284 18.91 8.61 -21.56
C PRO A 284 20.01 7.70 -22.12
N ASN A 285 20.92 7.19 -21.28
CA ASN A 285 22.06 6.35 -21.72
C ASN A 285 22.08 4.97 -21.05
N ALA A 286 21.02 4.58 -20.35
CA ALA A 286 20.97 3.27 -19.71
C ALA A 286 20.56 2.20 -20.72
N ALA A 287 21.38 1.15 -20.86
CA ALA A 287 21.10 0.02 -21.74
C ALA A 287 19.96 -0.89 -21.24
N SER A 288 19.58 -0.74 -19.96
CA SER A 288 18.43 -1.41 -19.36
C SER A 288 17.90 -0.63 -18.17
N CYS A 289 16.63 -0.80 -17.84
CA CYS A 289 15.97 -0.22 -16.67
C CYS A 289 15.07 -1.27 -16.02
N GLY A 290 15.25 -1.51 -14.73
CA GLY A 290 14.34 -2.31 -13.91
C GLY A 290 13.53 -1.42 -12.99
N ALA A 291 12.25 -1.72 -12.83
CA ALA A 291 11.37 -1.05 -11.89
C ALA A 291 10.44 -2.07 -11.23
N THR A 292 10.23 -1.92 -9.92
CA THR A 292 9.28 -2.73 -9.17
C THR A 292 8.02 -1.93 -8.84
N ARG A 293 6.91 -2.62 -8.63
CA ARG A 293 5.70 -2.10 -7.98
C ARG A 293 5.30 -3.06 -6.88
N GLY A 294 4.51 -2.57 -5.93
CA GLY A 294 4.13 -3.34 -4.76
C GLY A 294 3.05 -2.68 -3.93
N TRP A 295 2.82 -3.29 -2.78
CA TRP A 295 1.86 -2.82 -1.78
C TRP A 295 2.57 -2.03 -0.69
N ASP A 296 1.96 -0.89 -0.32
CA ASP A 296 2.36 0.02 0.76
C ASP A 296 1.23 0.06 1.82
N PRO A 297 1.05 -1.01 2.62
CA PRO A 297 0.01 -1.06 3.64
C PRO A 297 0.18 -0.09 4.82
N ASP A 298 1.37 0.42 5.12
CA ASP A 298 1.58 1.35 6.23
C ASP A 298 1.65 2.83 5.81
N GLY A 299 1.63 3.09 4.50
CA GLY A 299 1.43 4.42 3.91
C GLY A 299 2.65 5.32 3.98
N ASP A 300 3.85 4.77 4.17
CA ASP A 300 5.08 5.54 4.31
C ASP A 300 5.73 5.93 2.96
N GLY A 301 5.19 5.40 1.85
CA GLY A 301 5.64 5.64 0.49
C GLY A 301 6.73 4.67 0.01
N ALA A 302 7.20 3.76 0.85
CA ALA A 302 7.96 2.58 0.47
C ALA A 302 7.01 1.41 0.23
N VAL A 303 7.46 0.40 -0.52
CA VAL A 303 6.67 -0.82 -0.75
C VAL A 303 7.22 -1.93 0.12
N GLU A 304 6.35 -2.70 0.76
CA GLU A 304 6.72 -3.80 1.64
C GLU A 304 6.85 -5.10 0.86
N THR A 305 5.98 -5.28 -0.14
CA THR A 305 5.89 -6.51 -0.93
C THR A 305 5.72 -6.15 -2.39
N TYR A 306 6.63 -6.61 -3.24
CA TYR A 306 6.52 -6.48 -4.68
C TYR A 306 5.40 -7.34 -5.23
N SER A 307 4.75 -6.81 -6.25
CA SER A 307 3.75 -7.51 -7.05
C SER A 307 4.15 -7.57 -8.52
N ASN A 308 5.09 -6.73 -8.96
CA ASN A 308 5.48 -6.64 -10.37
C ASN A 308 6.96 -6.23 -10.50
N LEU A 309 7.64 -6.82 -11.48
CA LEU A 309 8.94 -6.40 -11.99
C LEU A 309 8.80 -6.06 -13.48
N ARG A 310 9.18 -4.85 -13.85
CA ARG A 310 9.28 -4.43 -15.24
C ARG A 310 10.74 -4.23 -15.62
N ILE A 311 11.16 -4.87 -16.70
CA ILE A 311 12.48 -4.75 -17.29
C ILE A 311 12.32 -4.18 -18.71
N VAL A 312 12.97 -3.04 -18.95
CA VAL A 312 13.05 -2.42 -20.27
C VAL A 312 14.49 -2.48 -20.76
N LEU A 313 14.69 -3.02 -21.95
CA LEU A 313 16.00 -3.20 -22.60
C LEU A 313 16.10 -2.25 -23.79
N VAL A 314 17.27 -1.65 -23.99
CA VAL A 314 17.50 -0.60 -25.00
C VAL A 314 18.77 -0.88 -25.78
N ASP A 315 18.63 -1.02 -27.10
CA ASP A 315 19.73 -1.18 -28.06
C ASP A 315 20.81 -2.19 -27.60
N LEU A 316 20.36 -3.39 -27.21
CA LEU A 316 21.24 -4.46 -26.75
C LEU A 316 21.49 -5.49 -27.84
N ASP A 317 22.75 -5.94 -27.93
CA ASP A 317 23.10 -7.20 -28.59
C ASP A 317 22.32 -8.33 -27.94
N THR A 318 21.90 -9.31 -28.73
CA THR A 318 21.07 -10.43 -28.26
C THR A 318 21.77 -11.19 -27.14
N GLU A 319 23.07 -11.40 -27.25
CA GLU A 319 23.91 -12.09 -26.27
C GLU A 319 23.99 -11.36 -24.92
N ALA A 320 23.66 -10.06 -24.86
CA ALA A 320 23.66 -9.28 -23.62
C ALA A 320 22.31 -9.30 -22.89
N VAL A 321 21.22 -9.68 -23.57
CA VAL A 321 19.85 -9.64 -23.03
C VAL A 321 19.74 -10.41 -21.72
N GLY A 322 20.23 -11.65 -21.70
CA GLY A 322 20.11 -12.51 -20.52
C GLY A 322 20.79 -11.90 -19.31
N TRP A 323 21.96 -11.30 -19.49
CA TRP A 323 22.70 -10.69 -18.39
C TRP A 323 21.92 -9.55 -17.74
N HIS A 324 21.33 -8.67 -18.55
CA HIS A 324 20.55 -7.54 -18.06
C HIS A 324 19.25 -7.99 -17.38
N VAL A 325 18.58 -9.00 -17.93
CA VAL A 325 17.39 -9.60 -17.31
C VAL A 325 17.76 -10.20 -15.95
N GLY A 326 18.80 -11.02 -15.90
CA GLY A 326 19.26 -11.64 -14.66
C GLY A 326 19.65 -10.59 -13.62
N TYR A 327 20.38 -9.54 -14.00
CA TYR A 327 20.74 -8.45 -13.08
C TYR A 327 19.51 -7.84 -12.38
N TRP A 328 18.46 -7.52 -13.13
CA TRP A 328 17.24 -6.92 -12.56
C TRP A 328 16.38 -7.94 -11.81
N THR A 329 16.38 -9.20 -12.22
CA THR A 329 15.76 -10.29 -11.44
C THR A 329 16.46 -10.46 -10.08
N ALA A 330 17.79 -10.41 -10.02
CA ALA A 330 18.53 -10.44 -8.75
C ALA A 330 18.09 -9.29 -7.81
N PHE A 331 18.01 -8.08 -8.36
CA PHE A 331 17.55 -6.90 -7.62
C PHE A 331 16.14 -7.12 -7.05
N ALA A 332 15.20 -7.55 -7.90
CA ALA A 332 13.82 -7.78 -7.48
C ALA A 332 13.67 -8.92 -6.45
N LEU A 333 14.59 -9.87 -6.43
CA LEU A 333 14.62 -10.98 -5.47
C LEU A 333 15.33 -10.61 -4.14
N GLY A 334 15.66 -9.33 -3.92
CA GLY A 334 16.19 -8.82 -2.64
C GLY A 334 17.69 -8.49 -2.65
N ALA A 335 18.42 -8.75 -3.74
CA ALA A 335 19.83 -8.35 -3.84
C ALA A 335 19.97 -6.89 -4.26
N GLN A 336 19.73 -5.96 -3.33
CA GLN A 336 19.60 -4.52 -3.60
C GLN A 336 20.91 -3.88 -4.05
N THR A 337 22.04 -4.32 -3.50
CA THR A 337 23.38 -3.82 -3.85
C THR A 337 24.06 -4.71 -4.89
N ASP A 338 25.10 -4.22 -5.55
CA ASP A 338 25.87 -5.03 -6.51
C ASP A 338 26.54 -6.23 -5.81
N ALA A 339 27.09 -6.01 -4.61
CA ALA A 339 27.79 -7.03 -3.83
C ALA A 339 26.89 -8.20 -3.38
N GLU A 340 25.58 -8.00 -3.30
CA GLU A 340 24.61 -9.04 -2.94
C GLU A 340 24.23 -9.93 -4.12
N LYS A 341 24.33 -9.43 -5.37
CA LYS A 341 23.88 -10.16 -6.57
C LYS A 341 24.74 -11.38 -6.85
N PRO A 342 24.30 -12.39 -7.60
CA PRO A 342 25.17 -13.49 -8.00
C PRO A 342 26.41 -13.04 -8.77
N GLU A 343 27.50 -13.82 -8.70
CA GLU A 343 28.82 -13.47 -9.27
C GLU A 343 28.79 -13.01 -10.74
N PRO A 344 28.02 -13.64 -11.65
CA PRO A 344 27.91 -13.18 -13.04
C PRO A 344 27.49 -11.72 -13.18
N PHE A 345 26.75 -11.18 -12.22
CA PHE A 345 26.15 -9.85 -12.28
C PHE A 345 26.96 -8.78 -11.55
N ARG A 346 28.09 -9.16 -10.94
CA ARG A 346 28.99 -8.24 -10.23
C ARG A 346 30.12 -7.78 -11.13
N ASP A 347 30.37 -6.48 -11.22
CA ASP A 347 31.53 -5.88 -11.92
C ASP A 347 31.79 -6.43 -13.36
N ALA A 348 30.78 -6.95 -14.04
CA ALA A 348 30.95 -7.68 -15.30
C ALA A 348 31.38 -6.77 -16.46
N SER A 349 32.44 -7.18 -17.15
CA SER A 349 32.94 -6.55 -18.38
C SER A 349 31.99 -6.75 -19.55
N TYR A 350 32.15 -5.94 -20.60
CA TYR A 350 31.38 -6.05 -21.84
C TYR A 350 31.34 -7.47 -22.42
N ARG A 351 32.45 -8.22 -22.32
CA ARG A 351 32.57 -9.57 -22.85
C ARG A 351 31.87 -10.60 -21.96
N GLU A 352 31.95 -10.43 -20.64
CA GLU A 352 31.30 -11.34 -19.68
C GLU A 352 29.77 -11.26 -19.80
N ARG A 353 29.23 -10.06 -20.00
CA ARG A 353 27.78 -9.87 -20.24
C ARG A 353 27.25 -10.58 -21.47
N ARG A 354 28.13 -10.95 -22.43
CA ARG A 354 27.80 -11.63 -23.70
C ARG A 354 28.28 -13.08 -23.72
N SER A 355 28.74 -13.58 -22.59
CA SER A 355 29.18 -14.97 -22.45
C SER A 355 28.01 -15.86 -22.00
N GLU A 356 28.21 -17.17 -22.07
CA GLU A 356 27.27 -18.16 -21.52
C GLU A 356 27.39 -18.25 -19.99
N TRP A 357 27.26 -17.14 -19.28
CA TRP A 357 27.48 -17.04 -17.83
C TRP A 357 26.47 -17.86 -16.98
N TRP A 358 25.39 -18.30 -17.60
CA TRP A 358 24.30 -19.06 -16.96
C TRP A 358 24.61 -20.56 -16.81
N THR A 359 25.73 -21.05 -17.36
CA THR A 359 26.10 -22.49 -17.41
C THR A 359 26.71 -23.02 -16.13
#